data_AF-A0A382R6E3-F1
#
_entry.id   AF-A0A382R6E3-F1
#
_cell.length_a   1.000
_cell.length_b   1.000
_cell.length_c   1.000
_cell.angle_alpha   90.00
_cell.angle_beta   90.00
_cell.angle_gamma   90.00
#
_symmetry.space_group_name_H-M   'P 1'
#
loop_
_entity.id
_entity.type
_entity.pdbx_description
1 polymer ?
#
loop_
_entity_poly.entity_id
_entity_poly.type
_entity_poly.pdbx_seq_one_letter_code
_entity_poly.pdbx_strand_id
1 'polypeptide(L)'
;FIVLACGFTKRLPKLGNGTPFTPDLGRDTFLGHLSLFAQAAALRYGDRVDYWQLENELNAAGLTVTWGWRSGELWKDPDFRTDILKTLHKSVKQYDPSALVAVNFHTTLPAWPLDLMKWGPWIDIVGLDIYPNYLMGWPVLGEAVGFMVNLAKLAAPGKRVVILETGYPSQPGVQGFNEERQSEYMEEAIESALSAGADGFYWYSLEGEEQPGNTGVQFPFTLIESVEGYFGLVKPDGSKKPAYKKYRSINAGE
;
A
#
# COMPACT_ATOMS: atom_id res chain seq x y z
N PHE A 1 -6.20 -0.37 -9.21
CA PHE A 1 -6.29 0.89 -8.42
C PHE A 1 -5.28 1.88 -8.98
N ILE A 2 -5.66 3.14 -9.14
CA ILE A 2 -4.70 4.23 -9.39
C ILE A 2 -4.54 5.04 -8.11
N VAL A 3 -3.30 5.28 -7.68
CA VAL A 3 -2.98 6.10 -6.50
C VAL A 3 -2.96 7.57 -6.91
N LEU A 4 -3.76 8.41 -6.23
CA LEU A 4 -3.87 9.83 -6.58
C LEU A 4 -2.77 10.68 -5.94
N ALA A 5 -2.54 10.56 -4.64
CA ALA A 5 -1.80 11.59 -3.90
C ALA A 5 -0.73 11.03 -2.95
N CYS A 6 0.07 10.07 -3.40
CA CYS A 6 1.11 9.48 -2.56
C CYS A 6 2.15 10.53 -2.13
N GLY A 7 2.21 10.82 -0.82
CA GLY A 7 3.07 11.85 -0.24
C GLY A 7 4.58 11.54 -0.21
N PHE A 8 5.02 10.46 -0.84
CA PHE A 8 6.42 9.99 -0.75
C PHE A 8 7.39 10.86 -1.55
N THR A 9 8.39 11.43 -0.87
CA THR A 9 9.35 12.41 -1.38
C THR A 9 10.06 11.98 -2.67
N LYS A 10 10.39 10.70 -2.81
CA LYS A 10 11.04 10.13 -4.01
C LYS A 10 10.18 10.23 -5.28
N ARG A 11 8.87 10.41 -5.14
CA ARG A 11 7.89 10.40 -6.24
C ARG A 11 7.14 11.72 -6.43
N LEU A 12 7.37 12.71 -5.56
CA LEU A 12 6.64 13.97 -5.61
C LEU A 12 7.05 14.81 -6.84
N PRO A 13 6.07 15.46 -7.50
CA PRO A 13 6.39 16.44 -8.53
C PRO A 13 7.13 17.63 -7.91
N LYS A 14 7.87 18.34 -8.75
CA LYS A 14 8.48 19.62 -8.41
C LYS A 14 7.67 20.74 -9.04
N LEU A 15 7.52 21.85 -8.32
CA LEU A 15 7.01 23.10 -8.87
C LEU A 15 7.99 23.64 -9.94
N GLY A 16 7.55 24.60 -10.75
CA GLY A 16 8.37 25.17 -11.84
C GLY A 16 9.71 25.78 -11.41
N ASN A 17 9.86 26.11 -10.12
CA ASN A 17 11.10 26.60 -9.52
C ASN A 17 11.97 25.48 -8.90
N GLY A 18 11.63 24.21 -9.11
CA GLY A 18 12.33 23.04 -8.56
C GLY A 18 11.94 22.67 -7.12
N THR A 19 11.08 23.44 -6.45
CA THR A 19 10.63 23.15 -5.07
C THR A 19 9.81 21.86 -5.05
N PRO A 20 10.12 20.88 -4.18
CA PRO A 20 9.30 19.68 -4.02
C PRO A 20 7.87 20.03 -3.57
N PHE A 21 6.87 19.38 -4.18
CA PHE A 21 5.47 19.56 -3.81
C PHE A 21 5.15 18.84 -2.49
N THR A 22 5.42 19.50 -1.36
CA THR A 22 5.23 18.97 0.01
C THR A 22 4.27 19.86 0.81
N PRO A 23 3.78 19.39 1.98
CA PRO A 23 2.97 20.23 2.86
C PRO A 23 3.66 21.51 3.38
N ASP A 24 4.98 21.63 3.24
CA ASP A 24 5.74 22.84 3.61
C ASP A 24 5.33 24.08 2.79
N LEU A 25 4.58 23.89 1.70
CA LEU A 25 3.92 24.95 0.94
C LEU A 25 2.77 25.63 1.71
N GLY A 26 2.36 25.06 2.85
CA GLY A 26 1.21 25.47 3.65
C GLY A 26 0.00 24.56 3.43
N ARG A 27 -0.79 24.35 4.50
CA ARG A 27 -1.95 23.44 4.53
C ARG A 27 -2.91 23.68 3.37
N ASP A 28 -3.42 24.90 3.24
CA ASP A 28 -4.46 25.25 2.27
C ASP A 28 -3.93 25.17 0.83
N THR A 29 -2.70 25.62 0.61
CA THR A 29 -2.04 25.53 -0.69
C THR A 29 -1.86 24.07 -1.09
N PHE A 30 -1.37 23.22 -0.19
CA PHE A 30 -1.17 21.79 -0.47
C PHE A 30 -2.50 21.08 -0.75
N LEU A 31 -3.52 21.27 0.10
CA LEU A 31 -4.85 20.68 -0.10
C LEU A 31 -5.52 21.19 -1.39
N GLY A 32 -5.39 22.47 -1.70
CA GLY A 32 -5.91 23.05 -2.95
C GLY A 32 -5.30 22.41 -4.20
N HIS A 33 -3.99 22.16 -4.20
CA HIS A 33 -3.32 21.47 -5.31
C HIS A 33 -3.71 20.00 -5.41
N LEU A 34 -3.82 19.29 -4.28
CA LEU A 34 -4.35 17.93 -4.27
C LEU A 34 -5.77 17.86 -4.85
N SER A 35 -6.61 18.82 -4.49
CA SER A 35 -7.97 18.95 -5.02
C SER A 35 -7.95 19.12 -6.54
N LEU A 36 -7.17 20.08 -7.05
CA LEU A 36 -7.07 20.34 -8.50
C LEU A 36 -6.55 19.12 -9.26
N PHE A 37 -5.52 18.44 -8.73
CA PHE A 37 -4.98 17.24 -9.35
C PHE A 37 -6.01 16.10 -9.39
N ALA A 38 -6.66 15.80 -8.27
CA ALA A 38 -7.66 14.73 -8.19
C ALA A 38 -8.86 15.00 -9.09
N GLN A 39 -9.33 16.25 -9.17
CA GLN A 39 -10.41 16.66 -10.09
C GLN A 39 -9.99 16.47 -11.55
N ALA A 40 -8.79 16.92 -11.92
CA ALA A 40 -8.28 16.76 -13.28
C ALA A 40 -8.11 15.29 -13.66
N ALA A 41 -7.61 14.45 -12.73
CA ALA A 41 -7.49 13.01 -12.94
C ALA A 41 -8.86 12.34 -13.11
N ALA A 42 -9.81 12.62 -12.22
CA ALA A 42 -11.17 12.07 -12.31
C ALA A 42 -11.87 12.50 -13.61
N LEU A 43 -11.78 13.78 -13.99
CA LEU A 43 -12.33 14.27 -15.25
C LEU A 43 -11.71 13.60 -16.49
N ARG A 44 -10.40 13.34 -16.46
CA ARG A 44 -9.67 12.80 -17.61
C ARG A 44 -9.79 11.28 -17.77
N TYR A 45 -9.93 10.55 -16.66
CA TYR A 45 -9.81 9.10 -16.61
C TYR A 45 -11.01 8.39 -15.96
N GLY A 46 -12.01 9.09 -15.43
CA GLY A 46 -13.16 8.47 -14.75
C GLY A 46 -13.97 7.51 -15.65
N ASP A 47 -13.90 7.67 -16.97
CA ASP A 47 -14.48 6.74 -17.94
C ASP A 47 -13.72 5.42 -18.10
N ARG A 48 -12.52 5.31 -17.51
CA ARG A 48 -11.57 4.20 -17.69
C ARG A 48 -11.04 3.65 -16.36
N VAL A 49 -11.38 4.26 -15.23
CA VAL A 49 -10.84 3.93 -13.91
C VAL A 49 -11.97 3.78 -12.92
N ASP A 50 -12.28 2.54 -12.57
CA ASP A 50 -13.37 2.23 -11.64
C ASP A 50 -12.96 2.42 -10.16
N TYR A 51 -11.66 2.31 -9.87
CA TYR A 51 -11.12 2.24 -8.51
C TYR A 51 -9.97 3.21 -8.28
N TRP A 52 -10.17 4.14 -7.36
CA TRP A 52 -9.20 5.17 -6.99
C TRP A 52 -8.67 4.93 -5.59
N GLN A 53 -7.36 4.76 -5.45
CA GLN A 53 -6.73 4.83 -4.15
C GLN A 53 -6.39 6.29 -3.87
N LEU A 54 -7.05 6.88 -2.87
CA LEU A 54 -6.90 8.30 -2.56
C LEU A 54 -5.47 8.59 -2.09
N GLU A 55 -4.94 7.80 -1.15
CA GLU A 55 -3.59 7.94 -0.62
C GLU A 55 -3.04 6.57 -0.16
N ASN A 56 -1.73 6.45 0.03
CA ASN A 56 -1.05 5.24 0.45
C ASN A 56 -0.52 5.33 1.89
N GLU A 57 -1.01 4.50 2.81
CA GLU A 57 -0.52 4.44 4.19
C GLU A 57 -0.62 5.77 4.94
N LEU A 58 -1.71 6.51 4.70
CA LEU A 58 -1.94 7.82 5.30
C LEU A 58 -1.95 7.76 6.83
N ASN A 59 -2.37 6.62 7.40
CA ASN A 59 -2.40 6.37 8.84
C ASN A 59 -0.98 6.35 9.44
N ALA A 60 0.01 5.91 8.67
CA ALA A 60 1.42 5.93 9.04
C ALA A 60 2.14 7.24 8.72
N ALA A 61 1.49 8.20 8.06
CA ALA A 61 2.21 9.33 7.46
C ALA A 61 3.10 10.13 8.43
N GLY A 62 2.70 10.29 9.69
CA GLY A 62 3.52 10.94 10.72
C GLY A 62 4.83 10.18 11.04
N LEU A 63 4.80 8.84 11.05
CA LEU A 63 5.99 8.00 11.26
C LEU A 63 6.88 7.97 10.02
N THR A 64 6.26 7.98 8.83
CA THR A 64 7.01 7.97 7.57
C THR A 64 7.82 9.25 7.35
N VAL A 65 7.55 10.34 8.09
CA VAL A 65 8.45 11.51 8.16
C VAL A 65 9.76 11.13 8.86
N THR A 66 9.68 10.41 9.98
CA THR A 66 10.85 9.92 10.72
C THR A 66 11.65 8.89 9.91
N TRP A 67 10.98 8.10 9.06
CA TRP A 67 11.64 7.17 8.14
C TRP A 67 12.23 7.85 6.89
N GLY A 68 11.94 9.13 6.67
CA GLY A 68 12.43 9.90 5.52
C GLY A 68 11.64 9.68 4.22
N TRP A 69 10.54 8.93 4.27
CA TRP A 69 9.67 8.74 3.10
C TRP A 69 8.83 9.98 2.81
N ARG A 70 8.43 10.73 3.85
CA ARG A 70 7.68 11.99 3.74
C ARG A 70 8.47 13.15 4.32
N SER A 71 8.16 14.38 3.90
CA SER A 71 8.73 15.62 4.44
C SER A 71 7.62 16.58 4.85
N GLY A 72 7.86 17.31 5.94
CA GLY A 72 6.97 18.35 6.48
C GLY A 72 6.23 17.90 7.74
N GLU A 73 6.17 18.79 8.75
CA GLU A 73 5.59 18.49 10.06
C GLU A 73 4.08 18.27 10.03
N LEU A 74 3.38 18.80 9.03
CA LEU A 74 1.93 18.64 8.88
C LEU A 74 1.51 17.17 8.77
N TRP A 75 2.36 16.27 8.25
CA TRP A 75 2.05 14.83 8.21
C TRP A 75 1.82 14.21 9.59
N LYS A 76 2.38 14.81 10.65
CA LYS A 76 2.17 14.35 12.05
C LYS A 76 0.81 14.76 12.59
N ASP A 77 0.18 15.80 12.02
CA ASP A 77 -1.16 16.25 12.41
C ASP A 77 -2.23 15.23 11.92
N PRO A 78 -2.97 14.58 12.84
CA PRO A 78 -4.06 13.65 12.48
C PRO A 78 -5.23 14.31 11.76
N ASP A 79 -5.48 15.59 11.99
CA ASP A 79 -6.55 16.32 11.34
C ASP A 79 -6.15 16.71 9.92
N PHE A 80 -4.89 17.10 9.71
CA PHE A 80 -4.36 17.31 8.36
C PHE A 80 -4.49 16.05 7.48
N ARG A 81 -4.10 14.88 7.99
CA ARG A 81 -4.27 13.60 7.30
C ARG A 81 -5.74 13.33 6.96
N THR A 82 -6.64 13.65 7.87
CA THR A 82 -8.10 13.51 7.63
C THR A 82 -8.60 14.48 6.55
N ASP A 83 -8.07 15.71 6.52
CA ASP A 83 -8.42 16.71 5.52
C ASP A 83 -7.90 16.33 4.13
N ILE A 84 -6.73 15.70 4.02
CA ILE A 84 -6.24 15.12 2.75
C ILE A 84 -7.27 14.12 2.22
N LEU A 85 -7.65 13.13 3.04
CA LEU A 85 -8.61 12.10 2.63
C LEU A 85 -9.94 12.71 2.16
N LYS A 86 -10.50 13.63 2.94
CA LYS A 86 -11.77 14.33 2.61
C LYS A 86 -11.66 15.13 1.32
N THR A 87 -10.53 15.82 1.13
CA THR A 87 -10.28 16.66 -0.04
C THR A 87 -10.25 15.79 -1.30
N LEU A 88 -9.52 14.68 -1.27
CA LEU A 88 -9.41 13.75 -2.39
C LEU A 88 -10.74 13.05 -2.69
N HIS A 89 -11.44 12.56 -1.65
CA HIS A 89 -12.77 11.97 -1.80
C HIS A 89 -13.73 12.91 -2.51
N LYS A 90 -13.88 14.14 -1.99
CA LYS A 90 -14.80 15.14 -2.57
C LYS A 90 -14.42 15.49 -4.01
N SER A 91 -13.13 15.63 -4.27
CA SER A 91 -12.60 15.96 -5.60
C SER A 91 -12.91 14.90 -6.64
N VAL A 92 -12.74 13.62 -6.29
CA VAL A 92 -13.10 12.50 -7.19
C VAL A 92 -14.61 12.45 -7.38
N LYS A 93 -15.38 12.40 -6.28
CA LYS A 93 -16.85 12.24 -6.33
C LYS A 93 -17.56 13.40 -7.01
N GLN A 94 -16.95 14.59 -7.08
CA GLN A 94 -17.50 15.73 -7.82
C GLN A 94 -17.56 15.47 -9.34
N TYR A 95 -16.59 14.76 -9.90
CA TYR A 95 -16.49 14.52 -11.35
C TYR A 95 -16.84 13.09 -11.75
N ASP A 96 -16.72 12.15 -10.83
CA ASP A 96 -17.14 10.76 -10.98
C ASP A 96 -17.84 10.29 -9.69
N PRO A 97 -19.15 10.54 -9.54
CA PRO A 97 -19.91 10.13 -8.37
C PRO A 97 -19.97 8.60 -8.19
N SER A 98 -19.81 7.84 -9.27
CA SER A 98 -19.82 6.37 -9.27
C SER A 98 -18.49 5.72 -8.90
N ALA A 99 -17.37 6.44 -9.06
CA ALA A 99 -16.03 5.95 -8.71
C ALA A 99 -16.00 5.30 -7.33
N LEU A 100 -15.40 4.12 -7.21
CA LEU A 100 -15.12 3.52 -5.91
C LEU A 100 -13.79 4.05 -5.38
N VAL A 101 -13.79 4.55 -4.15
CA VAL A 101 -12.60 5.12 -3.52
C VAL A 101 -12.07 4.23 -2.40
N ALA A 102 -10.76 4.13 -2.28
CA ALA A 102 -10.06 3.35 -1.28
C ALA A 102 -8.94 4.16 -0.62
N VAL A 103 -8.49 3.70 0.54
CA VAL A 103 -7.21 4.09 1.14
C VAL A 103 -6.48 2.83 1.58
N ASN A 104 -5.18 2.79 1.38
CA ASN A 104 -4.34 1.69 1.84
C ASN A 104 -3.90 1.96 3.30
N PHE A 105 -4.21 1.05 4.22
CA PHE A 105 -3.86 1.17 5.64
C PHE A 105 -2.61 0.36 5.96
N HIS A 106 -1.60 1.00 6.53
CA HIS A 106 -0.44 0.31 7.09
C HIS A 106 -0.83 -0.43 8.37
N THR A 107 -0.86 -1.76 8.33
CA THR A 107 -1.45 -2.58 9.42
C THR A 107 -0.49 -2.91 10.57
N THR A 108 0.79 -2.55 10.45
CA THR A 108 1.78 -2.77 11.53
C THR A 108 1.55 -1.84 12.72
N LEU A 109 0.79 -0.75 12.55
CA LEU A 109 0.49 0.23 13.58
C LEU A 109 -0.69 -0.23 14.44
N PRO A 110 -0.55 -0.43 15.76
CA PRO A 110 -1.62 -0.97 16.60
C PRO A 110 -2.97 -0.22 16.53
N ALA A 111 -2.93 1.08 16.24
CA ALA A 111 -4.11 1.94 16.17
C ALA A 111 -4.82 1.97 14.80
N TRP A 112 -4.31 1.26 13.78
CA TRP A 112 -4.89 1.30 12.43
C TRP A 112 -6.40 1.00 12.36
N PRO A 113 -7.01 0.12 13.22
CA PRO A 113 -8.46 -0.09 13.18
C PRO A 113 -9.24 1.16 13.62
N LEU A 114 -8.67 2.00 14.50
CA LEU A 114 -9.28 3.27 14.91
C LEU A 114 -9.27 4.28 13.76
N ASP A 115 -8.17 4.35 13.01
CA ASP A 115 -8.08 5.16 11.80
C ASP A 115 -9.10 4.69 10.75
N LEU A 116 -9.27 3.37 10.59
CA LEU A 116 -10.30 2.80 9.72
C LEU A 116 -11.70 3.19 10.17
N MET A 117 -12.05 3.10 11.46
CA MET A 117 -13.35 3.56 11.95
C MET A 117 -13.57 5.06 11.67
N LYS A 118 -12.53 5.89 11.81
CA LYS A 118 -12.59 7.33 11.51
C LYS A 118 -12.80 7.61 10.02
N TRP A 119 -12.15 6.84 9.15
CA TRP A 119 -12.09 7.09 7.71
C TRP A 119 -13.09 6.29 6.88
N GLY A 120 -13.68 5.24 7.44
CA GLY A 120 -14.69 4.38 6.81
C GLY A 120 -15.85 5.13 6.12
N PRO A 121 -16.38 6.25 6.67
CA PRO A 121 -17.39 7.04 5.99
C PRO A 121 -16.94 7.70 4.67
N TRP A 122 -15.63 7.83 4.45
CA TRP A 122 -15.03 8.51 3.29
C TRP A 122 -14.46 7.54 2.25
N ILE A 123 -14.57 6.24 2.47
CA ILE A 123 -14.06 5.21 1.55
C ILE A 123 -15.12 4.16 1.26
N ASP A 124 -15.08 3.60 0.06
CA ASP A 124 -15.94 2.49 -0.36
C ASP A 124 -15.25 1.13 -0.11
N ILE A 125 -13.91 1.12 -0.20
CA ILE A 125 -13.07 -0.06 -0.07
C ILE A 125 -11.98 0.20 0.98
N VAL A 126 -11.79 -0.76 1.89
CA VAL A 126 -10.66 -0.80 2.82
C VAL A 126 -9.50 -1.50 2.13
N GLY A 127 -8.43 -0.75 1.83
CA GLY A 127 -7.19 -1.31 1.35
C GLY A 127 -6.27 -1.68 2.51
N LEU A 128 -5.66 -2.86 2.48
CA LEU A 128 -4.72 -3.28 3.52
C LEU A 128 -3.32 -3.49 2.95
N ASP A 129 -2.36 -2.96 3.69
CA ASP A 129 -0.92 -3.18 3.55
C ASP A 129 -0.45 -4.11 4.68
N ILE A 130 0.00 -5.31 4.33
CA ILE A 130 0.30 -6.37 5.30
C ILE A 130 1.59 -7.11 4.91
N TYR A 131 2.64 -6.95 5.72
CA TYR A 131 3.93 -7.62 5.53
C TYR A 131 4.41 -8.28 6.83
N PRO A 132 3.87 -9.45 7.19
CA PRO A 132 4.17 -10.11 8.45
C PRO A 132 5.60 -10.70 8.47
N ASN A 133 6.16 -10.98 7.29
CA ASN A 133 7.51 -11.53 7.11
C ASN A 133 8.55 -10.47 6.71
N TYR A 134 8.31 -9.18 6.96
CA TYR A 134 9.24 -8.13 6.51
C TYR A 134 10.66 -8.31 7.08
N LEU A 135 10.79 -8.70 8.35
CA LEU A 135 12.09 -8.78 9.05
C LEU A 135 12.72 -10.18 9.05
N MET A 136 11.90 -11.24 8.98
CA MET A 136 12.35 -12.63 9.04
C MET A 136 11.49 -13.51 8.14
N GLY A 137 12.14 -14.44 7.44
CA GLY A 137 11.48 -15.36 6.53
C GLY A 137 10.88 -16.61 7.18
N TRP A 138 11.14 -16.84 8.47
CA TRP A 138 10.60 -18.01 9.18
C TRP A 138 10.09 -17.64 10.57
N PRO A 139 8.93 -18.17 11.00
CA PRO A 139 7.97 -18.98 10.23
C PRO A 139 7.35 -18.21 9.06
N VAL A 140 6.78 -18.91 8.08
CA VAL A 140 5.94 -18.29 7.04
C VAL A 140 4.62 -17.87 7.70
N LEU A 141 4.20 -16.62 7.50
CA LEU A 141 3.08 -16.00 8.22
C LEU A 141 1.97 -15.56 7.26
N GLY A 142 1.64 -16.36 6.24
CA GLY A 142 0.57 -16.01 5.29
C GLY A 142 -0.80 -15.89 5.97
N GLU A 143 -1.05 -16.70 7.00
CA GLU A 143 -2.30 -16.66 7.79
C GLU A 143 -2.55 -15.31 8.49
N ALA A 144 -1.49 -14.54 8.78
CA ALA A 144 -1.63 -13.22 9.39
C ALA A 144 -2.40 -12.25 8.49
N VAL A 145 -2.40 -12.47 7.18
CA VAL A 145 -3.15 -11.66 6.21
C VAL A 145 -4.66 -11.80 6.45
N GLY A 146 -5.18 -13.02 6.56
CA GLY A 146 -6.61 -13.24 6.86
C GLY A 146 -7.01 -12.76 8.25
N PHE A 147 -6.12 -12.82 9.23
CA PHE A 147 -6.35 -12.20 10.55
C PHE A 147 -6.60 -10.68 10.42
N MET A 148 -5.78 -9.97 9.65
CA MET A 148 -5.97 -8.52 9.43
C MET A 148 -7.26 -8.21 8.65
N VAL A 149 -7.66 -9.06 7.70
CA VAL A 149 -8.95 -8.93 7.01
C VAL A 149 -10.12 -9.04 7.98
N ASN A 150 -10.09 -10.01 8.90
CA ASN A 150 -11.12 -10.14 9.93
C ASN A 150 -11.22 -8.90 10.82
N LEU A 151 -10.07 -8.35 11.25
CA LEU A 151 -10.06 -7.09 12.01
C LEU A 151 -10.65 -5.92 11.22
N ALA A 152 -10.33 -5.81 9.93
CA ALA A 152 -10.88 -4.76 9.07
C ALA A 152 -12.40 -4.85 8.97
N LYS A 153 -12.94 -6.07 8.80
CA LYS A 153 -14.38 -6.32 8.72
C LYS A 153 -15.12 -6.03 10.02
N LEU A 154 -14.47 -6.28 11.17
CA LEU A 154 -15.02 -5.91 12.48
C LEU A 154 -15.03 -4.38 12.67
N ALA A 155 -13.95 -3.70 12.27
CA ALA A 155 -13.82 -2.25 12.42
C ALA A 155 -14.71 -1.46 11.43
N ALA A 156 -14.95 -1.99 10.23
CA ALA A 156 -15.80 -1.37 9.22
C ALA A 156 -16.79 -2.37 8.59
N PRO A 157 -17.84 -2.79 9.33
CA PRO A 157 -18.80 -3.76 8.85
C PRO A 157 -19.46 -3.34 7.53
N GLY A 158 -19.55 -4.28 6.59
CA GLY A 158 -20.19 -4.08 5.28
C GLY A 158 -19.34 -3.36 4.24
N LYS A 159 -18.12 -2.90 4.58
CA LYS A 159 -17.16 -2.38 3.58
C LYS A 159 -16.45 -3.54 2.89
N ARG A 160 -16.14 -3.34 1.61
CA ARG A 160 -15.26 -4.25 0.86
C ARG A 160 -13.85 -4.17 1.42
N VAL A 161 -13.15 -5.29 1.50
CA VAL A 161 -11.76 -5.34 2.00
C VAL A 161 -10.87 -5.94 0.93
N VAL A 162 -9.83 -5.23 0.52
CA VAL A 162 -8.90 -5.68 -0.52
C VAL A 162 -7.49 -5.61 0.05
N ILE A 163 -6.70 -6.67 -0.15
CA ILE A 163 -5.26 -6.60 0.09
C ILE A 163 -4.68 -5.80 -1.06
N LEU A 164 -4.24 -4.57 -0.81
CA LEU A 164 -3.62 -3.73 -1.83
C LEU A 164 -2.13 -3.98 -1.91
N GLU A 165 -1.52 -4.30 -0.77
CA GLU A 165 -0.08 -4.50 -0.66
C GLU A 165 0.22 -5.64 0.31
N THR A 166 0.92 -6.65 -0.20
CA THR A 166 1.58 -7.66 0.60
C THR A 166 2.68 -8.30 -0.25
N GLY A 167 3.66 -8.88 0.42
CA GLY A 167 4.78 -9.53 -0.23
C GLY A 167 5.60 -10.34 0.76
N TYR A 168 6.45 -11.18 0.19
CA TYR A 168 7.45 -11.94 0.92
C TYR A 168 8.74 -11.88 0.10
N PRO A 169 9.87 -11.47 0.68
CA PRO A 169 11.12 -11.43 -0.05
C PRO A 169 11.69 -12.83 -0.29
N SER A 170 12.24 -13.09 -1.47
CA SER A 170 12.93 -14.37 -1.75
C SER A 170 14.38 -14.40 -1.26
N GLN A 171 14.92 -13.30 -0.73
CA GLN A 171 16.28 -13.15 -0.20
C GLN A 171 16.35 -12.04 0.86
N PRO A 172 17.39 -12.02 1.72
CA PRO A 172 18.52 -12.95 1.78
C PRO A 172 18.27 -14.20 2.61
N GLY A 173 18.98 -15.27 2.28
CA GLY A 173 18.94 -16.53 3.03
C GLY A 173 19.36 -16.40 4.50
N VAL A 174 20.20 -15.42 4.87
CA VAL A 174 20.63 -15.18 6.26
C VAL A 174 19.47 -14.78 7.18
N GLN A 175 18.43 -14.15 6.65
CA GLN A 175 17.19 -13.83 7.37
C GLN A 175 16.12 -14.92 7.20
N GLY A 176 16.48 -16.05 6.57
CA GLY A 176 15.56 -17.16 6.31
C GLY A 176 14.66 -16.96 5.08
N PHE A 177 14.92 -15.97 4.24
CA PHE A 177 14.16 -15.80 3.00
C PHE A 177 14.64 -16.74 1.90
N ASN A 178 13.71 -17.34 1.16
CA ASN A 178 13.98 -18.10 -0.06
C ASN A 178 12.75 -18.13 -0.98
N GLU A 179 12.91 -18.63 -2.20
CA GLU A 179 11.85 -18.68 -3.20
C GLU A 179 10.75 -19.70 -2.86
N GLU A 180 11.09 -20.79 -2.18
CA GLU A 180 10.14 -21.81 -1.74
C GLU A 180 9.16 -21.23 -0.71
N ARG A 181 9.66 -20.52 0.29
CA ARG A 181 8.87 -19.85 1.33
C ARG A 181 8.10 -18.66 0.79
N GLN A 182 8.63 -17.95 -0.21
CA GLN A 182 7.84 -16.94 -0.93
C GLN A 182 6.62 -17.58 -1.60
N SER A 183 6.78 -18.78 -2.18
CA SER A 183 5.66 -19.51 -2.78
C SER A 183 4.67 -20.04 -1.76
N GLU A 184 5.14 -20.54 -0.62
CA GLU A 184 4.32 -20.96 0.53
C GLU A 184 3.50 -19.76 1.06
N TYR A 185 4.17 -18.63 1.29
CA TYR A 185 3.52 -17.41 1.76
C TYR A 185 2.44 -16.93 0.79
N MET A 186 2.70 -16.94 -0.52
CA MET A 186 1.72 -16.53 -1.54
C MET A 186 0.42 -17.34 -1.44
N GLU A 187 0.54 -18.66 -1.32
CA GLU A 187 -0.60 -19.57 -1.21
C GLU A 187 -1.36 -19.31 0.09
N GLU A 188 -0.68 -19.37 1.23
CA GLU A 188 -1.29 -19.14 2.55
C GLU A 188 -1.96 -17.76 2.66
N ALA A 189 -1.30 -16.70 2.15
CA ALA A 189 -1.81 -15.34 2.22
C ALA A 189 -3.08 -15.16 1.39
N ILE A 190 -3.12 -15.70 0.17
CA ILE A 190 -4.31 -15.61 -0.68
C ILE A 190 -5.45 -16.44 -0.08
N GLU A 191 -5.19 -17.70 0.28
CA GLU A 191 -6.20 -18.58 0.87
C GLU A 191 -6.77 -18.00 2.16
N SER A 192 -5.90 -17.52 3.05
CA SER A 192 -6.30 -16.92 4.32
C SER A 192 -7.10 -15.63 4.12
N ALA A 193 -6.67 -14.74 3.22
CA ALA A 193 -7.40 -13.50 2.91
C ALA A 193 -8.79 -13.79 2.33
N LEU A 194 -8.89 -14.68 1.35
CA LEU A 194 -10.16 -15.04 0.71
C LEU A 194 -11.09 -15.78 1.68
N SER A 195 -10.56 -16.66 2.55
CA SER A 195 -11.35 -17.36 3.57
C SER A 195 -11.89 -16.39 4.63
N ALA A 196 -11.16 -15.33 4.97
CA ALA A 196 -11.63 -14.21 5.79
C ALA A 196 -12.60 -13.28 5.03
N GLY A 197 -12.78 -13.52 3.73
CA GLY A 197 -13.73 -12.84 2.85
C GLY A 197 -13.21 -11.54 2.26
N ALA A 198 -11.91 -11.41 2.02
CA ALA A 198 -11.38 -10.33 1.19
C ALA A 198 -12.01 -10.37 -0.22
N ASP A 199 -12.27 -9.20 -0.79
CA ASP A 199 -12.82 -8.98 -2.12
C ASP A 199 -11.76 -8.99 -3.23
N GLY A 200 -10.49 -8.98 -2.86
CA GLY A 200 -9.38 -8.94 -3.82
C GLY A 200 -8.02 -9.00 -3.14
N PHE A 201 -7.02 -9.33 -3.95
CA PHE A 201 -5.65 -9.51 -3.51
C PHE A 201 -4.68 -8.98 -4.56
N TYR A 202 -3.81 -8.07 -4.16
CA TYR A 202 -2.72 -7.54 -4.95
C TYR A 202 -1.40 -7.91 -4.27
N TRP A 203 -0.51 -8.51 -5.07
CA TRP A 203 0.87 -8.69 -4.69
C TRP A 203 1.67 -7.43 -5.02
N TYR A 204 2.53 -6.99 -4.09
CA TYR A 204 3.19 -5.69 -4.16
C TYR A 204 3.95 -5.43 -5.47
N SER A 205 4.80 -6.37 -5.88
CA SER A 205 5.57 -6.22 -7.12
C SER A 205 5.61 -7.50 -7.95
N LEU A 206 5.31 -7.37 -9.24
CA LEU A 206 5.45 -8.48 -10.19
C LEU A 206 6.92 -8.74 -10.53
N GLU A 207 7.72 -7.69 -10.71
CA GLU A 207 9.12 -7.77 -11.11
C GLU A 207 10.04 -7.42 -9.93
N GLY A 208 11.12 -8.17 -9.77
CA GLY A 208 12.12 -7.94 -8.75
C GLY A 208 13.14 -6.91 -9.22
N GLU A 209 13.68 -6.14 -8.27
CA GLU A 209 14.80 -5.22 -8.49
C GLU A 209 16.09 -5.78 -7.84
N GLU A 210 16.24 -7.11 -7.89
CA GLU A 210 17.27 -7.86 -7.18
C GLU A 210 18.68 -7.30 -7.49
N GLN A 211 19.36 -6.80 -6.46
CA GLN A 211 20.72 -6.27 -6.59
C GLN A 211 21.74 -7.28 -6.02
N PRO A 212 22.84 -7.57 -6.72
CA PRO A 212 23.92 -8.38 -6.16
C PRO A 212 24.46 -7.78 -4.85
N GLY A 213 24.73 -8.62 -3.85
CA GLY A 213 25.40 -8.20 -2.61
C GLY A 213 24.51 -7.54 -1.55
N ASN A 214 23.20 -7.48 -1.76
CA ASN A 214 22.28 -7.08 -0.70
C ASN A 214 22.25 -8.16 0.40
N THR A 215 22.57 -7.75 1.63
CA THR A 215 22.64 -8.63 2.80
C THR A 215 21.38 -8.61 3.65
N GLY A 216 20.30 -7.99 3.17
CA GLY A 216 19.00 -7.94 3.84
C GLY A 216 18.72 -6.63 4.56
N VAL A 217 17.75 -6.67 5.49
CA VAL A 217 17.39 -5.51 6.32
C VAL A 217 18.64 -5.04 7.08
N GLN A 218 19.06 -3.82 6.81
CA GLN A 218 20.21 -3.22 7.49
C GLN A 218 19.72 -2.23 8.55
N PHE A 219 20.55 -2.03 9.59
CA PHE A 219 20.36 -0.95 10.55
C PHE A 219 21.22 0.25 10.15
N PRO A 220 20.72 1.50 10.26
CA PRO A 220 19.47 1.91 10.91
C PRO A 220 18.21 1.56 10.08
N PHE A 221 17.03 1.55 10.74
CA PHE A 221 15.72 1.18 10.19
C PHE A 221 15.34 1.82 8.83
N THR A 222 16.05 2.85 8.39
CA THR A 222 15.97 3.43 7.04
C THR A 222 16.38 2.46 5.92
N LEU A 223 16.90 1.27 6.25
CA LEU A 223 17.27 0.22 5.30
C LEU A 223 16.41 -1.05 5.49
N ILE A 224 15.26 -0.93 6.14
CA ILE A 224 14.25 -2.01 6.17
C ILE A 224 13.84 -2.36 4.74
N GLU A 225 13.57 -1.37 3.88
CA GLU A 225 13.14 -1.55 2.48
C GLU A 225 14.15 -2.28 1.58
N SER A 226 15.35 -2.60 2.07
CA SER A 226 16.36 -3.29 1.25
C SER A 226 15.88 -4.66 0.75
N VAL A 227 14.95 -5.32 1.45
CA VAL A 227 14.42 -6.62 1.01
C VAL A 227 13.34 -6.51 -0.07
N GLU A 228 12.75 -5.34 -0.29
CA GLU A 228 11.63 -5.15 -1.23
C GLU A 228 12.02 -5.46 -2.68
N GLY A 229 13.29 -5.23 -3.05
CA GLY A 229 13.82 -5.62 -4.37
C GLY A 229 13.68 -7.12 -4.67
N TYR A 230 13.47 -7.96 -3.65
CA TYR A 230 13.27 -9.40 -3.77
C TYR A 230 11.80 -9.84 -3.70
N PHE A 231 10.83 -8.91 -3.62
CA PHE A 231 9.40 -9.26 -3.56
C PHE A 231 8.86 -9.72 -4.91
N GLY A 232 9.51 -9.35 -6.01
CA GLY A 232 9.11 -9.71 -7.37
C GLY A 232 8.90 -11.21 -7.58
N LEU A 233 7.90 -11.57 -8.37
CA LEU A 233 7.63 -12.95 -8.81
C LEU A 233 8.42 -13.32 -10.07
N VAL A 234 8.85 -12.32 -10.83
CA VAL A 234 9.72 -12.41 -12.00
C VAL A 234 11.04 -11.72 -11.66
N LYS A 235 12.16 -12.36 -11.95
CA LYS A 235 13.50 -11.80 -11.73
C LYS A 235 13.85 -10.76 -12.79
N PRO A 236 14.88 -9.91 -12.56
CA PRO A 236 15.35 -8.94 -13.57
C PRO A 236 15.74 -9.55 -14.93
N ASP A 237 16.11 -10.84 -14.96
CA ASP A 237 16.44 -11.57 -16.19
C ASP A 237 15.21 -12.17 -16.91
N GLY A 238 14.00 -11.91 -16.41
CA GLY A 238 12.73 -12.42 -16.93
C GLY A 238 12.39 -13.84 -16.48
N SER A 239 13.25 -14.51 -15.71
CA SER A 239 12.95 -15.84 -15.17
C SER A 239 11.87 -15.78 -14.09
N LYS A 240 11.01 -16.80 -14.05
CA LYS A 240 9.83 -16.87 -13.16
C LYS A 240 10.13 -17.69 -11.92
N LYS A 241 9.89 -17.13 -10.74
CA LYS A 241 10.01 -17.83 -9.46
C LYS A 241 8.87 -18.85 -9.26
N PRO A 242 9.01 -19.83 -8.34
CA PRO A 242 7.93 -20.74 -7.96
C PRO A 242 6.62 -20.00 -7.61
N ALA A 243 6.71 -18.90 -6.85
CA ALA A 243 5.55 -18.08 -6.47
C ALA A 243 4.77 -17.51 -7.66
N TYR A 244 5.42 -17.21 -8.79
CA TYR A 244 4.74 -16.79 -10.03
C TYR A 244 3.79 -17.88 -10.54
N LYS A 245 4.25 -19.14 -10.53
CA LYS A 245 3.45 -20.27 -11.03
C LYS A 245 2.23 -20.49 -10.14
N LYS A 246 2.42 -20.39 -8.82
CA LYS A 246 1.35 -20.49 -7.82
C LYS A 246 0.32 -19.36 -7.99
N TYR A 247 0.77 -18.10 -8.12
CA TYR A 247 -0.11 -16.97 -8.37
C TYR A 247 -0.95 -17.14 -9.65
N ARG A 248 -0.35 -17.71 -10.70
CA ARG A 248 -1.06 -18.00 -11.95
C ARG A 248 -2.09 -19.12 -11.80
N SER A 249 -1.78 -20.22 -11.11
CA SER A 249 -2.72 -21.35 -10.96
C SER A 249 -3.96 -20.94 -10.16
N ILE A 250 -3.75 -20.22 -9.05
CA ILE A 250 -4.86 -19.69 -8.23
C ILE A 250 -5.79 -18.80 -9.05
N ASN A 251 -5.24 -17.90 -9.87
CA ASN A 251 -6.04 -17.04 -10.76
C ASN A 251 -6.74 -17.80 -11.89
N ALA A 252 -6.22 -18.97 -12.29
CA ALA A 252 -6.84 -19.83 -13.29
C ALA A 252 -7.94 -20.75 -12.70
N GLY A 253 -8.03 -20.84 -11.36
CA GLY A 253 -8.92 -21.80 -10.69
C GLY A 253 -8.42 -23.25 -10.75
N GLU A 254 -7.10 -23.44 -10.90
CA GLU A 254 -6.39 -24.73 -10.92
C GLU A 254 -5.75 -25.05 -9.57
#